data_AF-A0A2I0NW68-F1
#
_entry.id   AF-A0A2I0NW68-F1
#
_cell.length_a   1.000
_cell.length_b   1.000
_cell.length_c   1.000
_cell.angle_alpha   90.00
_cell.angle_beta   90.00
_cell.angle_gamma   90.00
#
_symmetry.space_group_name_H-M   'P 1'
#
loop_
_entity.id
_entity.type
_entity.pdbx_description
1 polymer ?
#
loop_
_entity_poly.entity_id
_entity_poly.type
_entity_poly.pdbx_seq_one_letter_code
_entity_poly.pdbx_strand_id
1 'polypeptide(L)'
;MSGYENIESLKLNFLSPAAEGYLVAKGRNIKIGKTLCLAEASIFNRKGVFLAHGVATMMILRDLKLEGEQSLPPKFLEDGRRTEDRRQETEDRRQESGARRRSQE
;
A
#
# COMPACT_ATOMS: atom_id res chain seq x y z
N MET A 1 2.93 12.09 4.04
CA MET A 1 1.96 11.74 2.98
C MET A 1 0.99 10.59 3.31
N SER A 2 -0.31 10.91 3.44
CA SER A 2 -1.41 9.95 3.36
C SER A 2 -1.55 9.56 1.89
N GLY A 3 -1.14 8.34 1.55
CA GLY A 3 -1.20 7.83 0.18
C GLY A 3 -2.58 7.27 -0.10
N TYR A 4 -3.29 7.82 -1.08
CA TYR A 4 -4.57 7.30 -1.52
C TYR A 4 -4.37 6.40 -2.73
N GLU A 5 -5.04 5.25 -2.74
CA GLU A 5 -4.89 4.26 -3.80
C GLU A 5 -6.06 4.33 -4.79
N ASN A 6 -5.75 4.51 -6.07
CA ASN A 6 -6.73 4.34 -7.15
C ASN A 6 -6.56 2.98 -7.80
N ILE A 7 -7.64 2.31 -8.20
CA ILE A 7 -7.56 1.03 -8.89
C ILE A 7 -7.41 1.28 -10.39
N GLU A 8 -6.32 0.81 -10.98
CA GLU A 8 -6.11 0.86 -12.43
C GLU A 8 -6.83 -0.30 -13.12
N SER A 9 -6.72 -1.50 -12.57
CA SER A 9 -7.42 -2.68 -13.09
C SER A 9 -7.73 -3.69 -11.98
N LEU A 10 -8.83 -4.41 -12.14
CA LEU A 10 -9.24 -5.49 -11.26
C LEU A 10 -9.69 -6.69 -12.09
N LYS A 11 -9.08 -7.84 -11.84
CA LYS A 11 -9.52 -9.12 -12.38
C LYS A 11 -10.03 -10.00 -11.24
N LEU A 12 -11.21 -10.58 -11.41
CA LEU A 12 -11.80 -11.55 -10.49
C LEU A 12 -12.14 -12.84 -11.24
N ASN A 13 -11.72 -13.96 -10.67
CA ASN A 13 -12.11 -15.28 -11.14
C ASN A 13 -12.99 -15.94 -10.09
N PHE A 14 -14.22 -16.31 -10.45
CA PHE A 14 -15.14 -17.05 -9.60
C PHE A 14 -14.95 -18.54 -9.84
N LEU A 15 -14.55 -19.26 -8.79
CA LEU A 15 -14.17 -20.67 -8.86
C LEU A 15 -15.28 -21.58 -8.32
N SER A 16 -16.11 -21.06 -7.42
CA SER A 16 -17.23 -21.80 -6.83
C SER A 16 -18.32 -20.84 -6.33
N PRO A 17 -19.60 -21.23 -6.38
CA PRO A 17 -20.69 -20.40 -5.91
C PRO A 17 -20.66 -20.23 -4.40
N ALA A 18 -21.03 -19.04 -3.93
CA ALA A 18 -21.29 -18.77 -2.52
C ALA A 18 -22.82 -18.76 -2.32
N ALA A 19 -23.35 -19.74 -1.58
CA ALA A 19 -24.78 -19.81 -1.32
C ALA A 19 -25.18 -18.86 -0.17
N GLU A 20 -24.54 -18.97 0.99
CA GLU A 20 -24.89 -18.22 2.20
C GLU A 20 -23.70 -18.07 3.15
N GLY A 21 -23.82 -17.13 4.10
CA GLY A 21 -22.89 -16.95 5.20
C GLY A 21 -21.78 -15.93 4.96
N TYR A 22 -20.80 -15.90 5.87
CA TYR A 22 -19.70 -14.94 5.82
C TYR A 22 -18.55 -15.43 4.94
N LEU A 23 -17.96 -14.50 4.19
CA LEU A 23 -16.77 -14.72 3.40
C LEU A 23 -15.54 -14.19 4.15
N VAL A 24 -14.42 -14.88 3.99
CA VAL A 24 -13.11 -14.49 4.51
C VAL A 24 -12.22 -14.22 3.32
N ALA A 25 -11.79 -12.97 3.16
CA ALA A 25 -10.80 -12.58 2.17
C ALA A 25 -9.42 -12.46 2.82
N LYS A 26 -8.41 -13.03 2.16
CA LYS A 26 -7.00 -12.86 2.53
C LYS A 26 -6.29 -12.17 1.37
N GLY A 27 -5.89 -10.92 1.60
CA GLY A 27 -5.13 -10.13 0.63
C GLY A 27 -3.63 -10.16 0.92
N ARG A 28 -2.81 -10.09 -0.13
CA ARG A 28 -1.38 -9.80 0.00
C ARG A 28 -0.87 -8.99 -1.18
N ASN A 29 0.17 -8.22 -0.93
CA ASN A 29 0.90 -7.53 -1.98
C ASN A 29 1.79 -8.52 -2.74
N ILE A 30 1.72 -8.50 -4.06
CA ILE A 30 2.67 -9.19 -4.95
C ILE A 30 3.88 -8.29 -5.20
N LYS A 31 3.63 -7.01 -5.47
CA LYS A 31 4.68 -6.01 -5.71
C LYS A 31 4.23 -4.62 -5.27
N ILE A 32 5.10 -3.90 -4.57
CA ILE A 32 4.88 -2.49 -4.20
C ILE A 32 5.97 -1.65 -4.85
N GLY A 33 5.58 -0.80 -5.78
CA GLY A 33 6.44 0.19 -6.42
C GLY A 33 6.29 1.58 -5.79
N LYS A 34 6.93 2.58 -6.40
CA LYS A 34 6.84 3.99 -5.97
C LYS A 34 5.52 4.66 -6.32
N THR A 35 4.80 4.13 -7.32
CA THR A 35 3.59 4.71 -7.89
C THR A 35 2.55 3.66 -8.26
N LEU A 36 2.95 2.39 -8.45
CA LEU A 36 2.07 1.28 -8.77
C LEU A 36 2.29 0.13 -7.79
N CYS A 37 1.22 -0.51 -7.37
CA CYS A 37 1.24 -1.76 -6.63
C CYS A 37 0.37 -2.82 -7.33
N LEU A 38 0.77 -4.07 -7.14
CA LEU A 38 0.05 -5.25 -7.60
C LEU A 38 -0.26 -6.08 -6.36
N ALA A 39 -1.53 -6.38 -6.16
CA ALA A 39 -2.02 -7.17 -5.04
C ALA A 39 -2.89 -8.33 -5.53
N GLU A 40 -2.97 -9.38 -4.72
CA GLU A 40 -3.94 -10.44 -4.91
C GLU A 40 -4.78 -10.65 -3.65
N ALA A 41 -5.94 -11.26 -3.85
CA ALA A 41 -6.82 -11.69 -2.79
C ALA A 41 -7.38 -13.08 -3.06
N SER A 42 -7.42 -13.91 -2.02
CA SER A 42 -8.08 -15.21 -2.03
C SER A 42 -9.30 -15.18 -1.13
N ILE A 43 -10.45 -15.61 -1.65
CA ILE A 43 -11.75 -15.54 -0.98
C ILE A 43 -12.21 -16.95 -0.62
N PHE A 44 -12.58 -17.14 0.63
CA PHE A 44 -13.04 -18.42 1.17
C PHE A 44 -14.37 -18.27 1.92
N ASN A 45 -15.16 -19.34 2.00
CA ASN A 45 -16.26 -19.40 2.98
C ASN A 45 -15.74 -19.87 4.35
N ARG A 46 -16.63 -19.91 5.36
CA ARG A 46 -16.30 -20.40 6.71
C ARG A 46 -15.81 -21.86 6.76
N LYS A 47 -16.18 -22.69 5.78
CA LYS A 47 -15.74 -24.08 5.67
C LYS A 47 -14.36 -24.21 4.97
N GLY A 48 -13.74 -23.09 4.60
CA GLY A 48 -12.45 -23.07 3.90
C GLY A 48 -12.54 -23.37 2.40
N VAL A 49 -13.73 -23.41 1.81
CA VAL A 49 -13.89 -23.60 0.36
C VAL A 49 -13.38 -22.35 -0.37
N PHE A 50 -12.52 -22.55 -1.37
CA PHE A 50 -11.97 -21.47 -2.18
C PHE A 50 -13.00 -21.03 -3.23
N LEU A 51 -13.47 -19.80 -3.12
CA LEU A 51 -14.59 -19.29 -3.91
C LEU A 51 -14.14 -18.42 -5.07
N ALA A 52 -13.13 -17.59 -4.85
CA ALA A 52 -12.65 -16.66 -5.87
C ALA A 52 -11.21 -16.23 -5.62
N HIS A 53 -10.56 -15.82 -6.71
CA HIS A 53 -9.25 -15.17 -6.69
C HIS A 53 -9.33 -13.82 -7.40
N GLY A 54 -8.79 -12.79 -6.76
CA GLY A 54 -8.70 -11.45 -7.30
C GLY A 54 -7.27 -11.01 -7.49
N VAL A 55 -7.01 -10.25 -8.54
CA VAL A 55 -5.76 -9.52 -8.76
C VAL A 55 -6.09 -8.08 -9.09
N ALA A 56 -5.46 -7.14 -8.40
CA ALA A 56 -5.65 -5.71 -8.60
C ALA A 56 -4.32 -5.03 -8.84
N THR A 57 -4.28 -4.17 -9.86
CA THR A 57 -3.21 -3.18 -10.03
C THR A 57 -3.75 -1.84 -9.56
N MET A 58 -3.02 -1.17 -8.68
CA MET A 58 -3.44 0.08 -8.05
C MET A 58 -2.33 1.12 -8.15
N MET A 59 -2.71 2.39 -8.27
CA MET A 59 -1.83 3.55 -8.26
C MET A 59 -1.79 4.18 -6.88
N ILE A 60 -0.59 4.44 -6.39
CA ILE A 60 -0.35 5.23 -5.17
C ILE A 60 -0.31 6.70 -5.60
N LEU A 61 -1.39 7.44 -5.32
CA LEU A 61 -1.44 8.87 -5.53
C LEU A 61 -0.92 9.60 -4.30
N ARG A 62 0.01 10.53 -4.54
CA ARG A 62 0.55 11.41 -3.51
C ARG A 62 -0.24 12.72 -3.53
N ASP A 63 -0.46 13.28 -2.35
CA ASP A 63 -1.14 14.57 -2.16
C ASP A 63 -2.56 14.64 -2.75
N LEU A 64 -3.22 13.48 -2.93
CA LEU A 64 -4.63 13.46 -3.31
C LEU A 64 -5.44 13.93 -2.10
N LYS A 65 -6.10 15.08 -2.22
CA LYS A 65 -7.02 15.56 -1.18
C LYS A 65 -8.38 14.94 -1.42
N LEU A 66 -8.88 14.19 -0.45
CA LEU A 66 -10.25 13.69 -0.50
C LEU A 66 -11.19 14.68 0.18
N GLU A 67 -12.36 14.90 -0.41
CA GLU A 67 -13.41 15.67 0.24
C GLU A 67 -13.84 14.95 1.53
N GLY A 68 -13.82 15.66 2.67
CA GLY A 68 -14.09 15.07 3.98
C GLY A 68 -12.89 14.36 4.64
N GLU A 69 -11.68 14.45 4.10
CA GLU A 69 -10.46 13.85 4.69
C GLU A 69 -10.24 14.25 6.17
N GLN A 70 -10.62 15.48 6.54
CA GLN A 70 -10.49 16.00 7.90
C GLN A 70 -11.38 15.30 8.94
N SER A 71 -12.40 14.55 8.50
CA SER A 71 -13.30 13.79 9.38
C SER A 71 -13.00 12.29 9.43
N LEU A 72 -11.91 11.84 8.79
CA LEU A 72 -11.52 10.43 8.82
C LEU A 72 -11.07 10.00 10.23
N PRO A 73 -11.32 8.73 10.63
CA PRO A 73 -10.84 8.22 11.90
C PRO A 73 -9.30 8.31 12.03
N PRO A 74 -8.75 8.52 13.25
CA PRO A 74 -7.33 8.81 13.45
C PRO A 74 -6.34 7.82 12.82
N LYS A 75 -6.70 6.53 12.80
CA LYS A 75 -5.88 5.46 12.18
C LYS A 75 -5.67 5.61 10.67
N PHE A 76 -6.45 6.45 10.01
CA PHE A 76 -6.32 6.78 8.58
C PHE A 76 -5.64 8.14 8.34
N LEU A 77 -5.43 8.91 9.41
CA LEU A 77 -4.69 10.18 9.36
C LEU A 77 -3.20 9.97 9.64
N GLU A 78 -2.80 8.79 10.14
CA GLU A 78 -1.41 8.42 10.36
C GLU A 78 -0.71 8.00 9.06
N ASP A 79 -0.31 9.05 8.37
CA ASP A 79 0.83 9.19 7.47
C ASP A 79 1.94 8.11 7.58
N GLY A 80 2.33 7.53 6.43
CA GLY A 80 3.38 6.49 6.25
C GLY A 80 4.82 6.91 6.58
N ARG A 81 5.03 7.62 7.69
CA ARG A 81 6.27 8.26 8.17
C ARG A 81 7.48 7.34 8.32
N ARG A 82 7.33 6.01 8.24
CA ARG A 82 8.48 5.08 8.35
C ARG A 82 9.45 5.13 7.17
N THR A 83 9.09 5.72 6.03
CA THR A 83 9.94 5.71 4.82
C THR A 83 10.74 6.99 4.57
N GLU A 84 10.33 8.13 5.15
CA GLU A 84 11.03 9.41 5.00
C GLU A 84 12.18 9.55 6.00
N ASP A 85 12.00 9.08 7.25
CA ASP A 85 13.05 9.06 8.27
C ASP A 85 14.34 8.38 7.77
N ARG A 86 14.19 7.28 7.01
CA ARG A 86 15.34 6.55 6.45
C ARG A 86 16.01 7.31 5.30
N ARG A 87 15.30 8.18 4.56
CA ARG A 87 15.89 8.98 3.47
C ARG A 87 16.65 10.18 4.01
N GLN A 88 16.07 10.89 4.97
CA GLN A 88 16.74 12.01 5.63
C GLN A 88 18.04 11.54 6.30
N GLU A 89 18.00 10.40 7.01
CA GLU A 89 19.20 9.82 7.64
C GLU A 89 20.28 9.41 6.62
N THR A 90 19.89 8.99 5.40
CA THR A 90 20.86 8.62 4.35
C THR A 90 21.45 9.86 3.65
N GLU A 91 20.66 10.92 3.50
CA GLU A 91 21.09 12.20 2.94
C GLU A 91 21.98 12.97 3.92
N ASP A 92 21.64 12.98 5.20
CA ASP A 92 22.43 13.59 6.27
C ASP A 92 23.80 12.90 6.39
N ARG A 93 23.85 11.55 6.34
CA ARG A 93 25.12 10.79 6.29
C ARG A 93 25.96 11.10 5.04
N ARG A 94 25.34 11.40 3.90
CA ARG A 94 26.03 11.79 2.66
C ARG A 94 26.57 13.22 2.74
N GLN A 95 25.85 14.12 3.40
CA GLN A 95 26.28 15.51 3.60
C GLN A 95 27.40 15.62 4.63
N GLU A 96 27.34 14.87 5.74
CA GLU A 96 28.42 14.80 6.73
C GLU A 96 29.72 14.21 6.15
N SER A 97 29.62 13.15 5.35
CA SER A 97 30.79 12.54 4.71
C SER A 97 31.40 13.42 3.61
N GLY A 98 30.58 14.22 2.91
CA GLY A 98 31.05 15.23 1.96
C GLY A 98 31.68 16.46 2.62
N ALA A 99 31.20 16.87 3.79
CA ALA A 99 31.75 17.99 4.54
C ALA A 99 33.14 17.69 5.14
N ARG A 100 33.35 16.48 5.68
CA ARG A 100 34.64 16.07 6.28
C ARG A 100 35.80 16.01 5.26
N ARG A 101 35.52 15.76 3.98
CA ARG A 101 36.55 15.74 2.92
C ARG A 101 37.01 17.13 2.49
N ARG A 102 36.20 18.18 2.68
CA ARG A 102 36.53 19.56 2.29
C ARG A 102 37.25 20.36 3.39
N SER A 103 37.38 19.81 4.59
CA SER A 103 38.11 20.44 5.71
C SER A 103 39.55 19.94 5.86
N GLN A 104 40.02 19.07 4.95
CA GLN A 104 41.38 18.52 4.94
C GLN A 104 42.21 18.90 3.69
N GLU A 105 41.69 19.80 2.84
CA GLU A 105 42.40 20.48 1.74
C GLU A 105 42.58 21.96 2.09
#